data_AF-A0A958F4M7-F1
#
_entry.id   AF-A0A958F4M7-F1
#
_cell.length_a   1.000
_cell.length_b   1.000
_cell.length_c   1.000
_cell.angle_alpha   90.00
_cell.angle_beta   90.00
_cell.angle_gamma   90.00
#
_symmetry.space_group_name_H-M   'P 1'
#
loop_
_entity.id
_entity.type
_entity.pdbx_description
1 polymer ?
#
loop_
_entity_poly.entity_id
_entity_poly.type
_entity_poly.pdbx_seq_one_letter_code
_entity_poly.pdbx_strand_id
1 'polypeptide(L)'
;MTPTDTLFAKLIFTVMLLASLGAFVYLMRRRYQVLRAARQIDRFDRPWERLKKVLVYYLGQRRILDPKHLGAGIMHALIFWGFLAVSINSLHLIGRAYIPHFHLPLFGPESLLGAPYI
;
A
#
# COMPACT_ATOMS: atom_id res chain seq x y z
N MET A 1 -22.29 2.77 -11.91
CA MET A 1 -22.95 3.16 -10.64
C MET A 1 -21.98 2.86 -9.51
N THR A 2 -21.53 3.87 -8.77
CA THR A 2 -20.79 3.63 -7.53
C THR A 2 -21.80 3.36 -6.40
N PRO A 3 -21.54 2.44 -5.45
CA PRO A 3 -22.47 2.16 -4.34
C PRO A 3 -22.68 3.36 -3.37
N THR A 4 -21.97 4.46 -3.61
CA THR A 4 -22.00 5.72 -2.86
C THR A 4 -22.63 6.86 -3.66
N ASP A 5 -23.56 6.55 -4.55
CA ASP A 5 -24.35 7.53 -5.29
C ASP A 5 -25.22 8.40 -4.37
N THR A 6 -25.76 7.81 -3.29
CA THR A 6 -26.53 8.53 -2.27
C THR A 6 -25.64 9.23 -1.24
N LEU A 7 -26.10 10.40 -0.76
CA LEU A 7 -25.44 11.12 0.34
C LEU A 7 -25.32 10.25 1.61
N PHE A 8 -26.36 9.47 1.91
CA PHE A 8 -26.38 8.56 3.05
C PHE A 8 -25.26 7.51 2.98
N ALA A 9 -25.08 6.88 1.82
CA ALA A 9 -23.99 5.92 1.61
C ALA A 9 -22.61 6.58 1.73
N LYS A 10 -22.43 7.81 1.21
CA LYS A 10 -21.19 8.57 1.37
C LYS A 10 -20.89 8.87 2.84
N LEU A 11 -21.90 9.24 3.63
CA LEU A 11 -21.74 9.52 5.06
C LEU A 11 -21.31 8.27 5.82
N ILE A 12 -21.98 7.13 5.62
CA ILE A 12 -21.60 5.86 6.23
C ILE A 12 -20.16 5.50 5.86
N PHE A 13 -19.82 5.55 4.57
CA PHE A 13 -18.48 5.24 4.10
C PHE A 13 -17.43 6.14 4.74
N THR A 14 -17.71 7.44 4.83
CA THR A 14 -16.80 8.43 5.45
C THR A 14 -16.58 8.13 6.93
N VAL A 15 -17.66 7.85 7.68
CA VAL A 15 -17.56 7.51 9.11
C VAL A 15 -16.73 6.23 9.31
N MET A 16 -16.99 5.18 8.53
CA MET A 16 -16.23 3.93 8.60
C MET A 16 -14.76 4.13 8.23
N LEU A 17 -14.46 4.93 7.20
CA LEU A 17 -13.11 5.26 6.79
C LEU A 17 -12.35 6.02 7.90
N LEU A 18 -12.98 7.04 8.50
CA LEU A 18 -12.40 7.80 9.60
C LEU A 18 -12.18 6.94 10.84
N ALA A 19 -13.14 6.10 11.21
CA ALA A 19 -13.01 5.18 12.33
C ALA A 19 -11.84 4.19 12.11
N SER A 20 -11.75 3.61 10.91
CA SER A 20 -10.68 2.67 10.55
C SER A 20 -9.31 3.33 10.57
N LEU A 21 -9.19 4.54 9.99
CA LEU A 21 -7.95 5.29 9.97
C LEU A 21 -7.54 5.74 11.38
N GLY A 22 -8.51 6.16 12.21
CA GLY A 22 -8.28 6.53 13.60
C GLY A 22 -7.73 5.35 14.42
N ALA A 23 -8.35 4.17 14.30
CA ALA A 23 -7.88 2.95 14.93
C ALA A 23 -6.46 2.56 14.45
N PHE A 24 -6.21 2.65 13.14
CA PHE A 24 -4.89 2.40 12.58
C PHE A 24 -3.83 3.36 13.12
N VAL A 25 -4.10 4.66 13.14
CA VAL A 25 -3.17 5.68 13.66
C VAL A 25 -2.90 5.45 15.15
N TYR A 26 -3.92 5.12 15.94
CA TYR A 26 -3.76 4.78 17.35
C TYR A 26 -2.80 3.59 17.55
N LEU A 27 -3.04 2.51 16.80
CA LEU A 27 -2.21 1.30 16.84
C LEU A 27 -0.78 1.54 16.33
N MET A 28 -0.63 2.36 15.30
CA MET A 28 0.68 2.70 14.73
C MET A 28 1.48 3.60 15.67
N ARG A 29 0.82 4.57 16.33
CA ARG A 29 1.45 5.47 17.30
C ARG A 29 2.14 4.69 18.42
N ARG A 30 1.49 3.65 18.95
CA ARG A 30 2.08 2.79 19.99
C ARG A 30 3.35 2.08 19.51
N ARG A 31 3.34 1.54 18.28
CA ARG A 31 4.52 0.88 17.68
C ARG A 31 5.63 1.88 17.39
N TYR A 32 5.26 3.04 16.87
CA TYR A 32 6.20 4.12 16.58
C TYR A 32 6.90 4.63 17.85
N GLN A 33 6.20 4.71 18.99
CA GLN A 33 6.81 5.09 20.26
C GLN A 33 7.91 4.12 20.69
N VAL A 34 7.71 2.80 20.51
CA VAL A 34 8.74 1.78 20.77
C VAL A 34 9.93 1.96 19.84
N LEU A 35 9.68 2.17 18.54
CA LEU A 35 10.75 2.42 17.56
C LEU A 35 11.52 3.72 17.83
N ARG A 36 10.87 4.74 18.38
CA ARG A 36 11.50 6.02 18.73
C ARG A 36 12.45 5.90 19.92
N ALA A 37 12.23 4.91 20.80
CA ALA A 37 13.15 4.61 21.89
C ALA A 37 14.41 3.85 21.42
N ALA A 38 14.42 3.33 20.19
CA ALA A 38 15.61 2.70 19.62
C ALA A 38 16.70 3.74 19.30
N ARG A 39 17.94 3.25 19.13
CA ARG A 39 19.10 4.09 18.81
C ARG A 39 18.81 4.95 17.57
N GLN A 40 19.10 6.25 17.69
CA GLN A 40 19.02 7.16 16.56
C GLN A 40 20.10 6.80 15.55
N ILE A 41 19.67 6.64 14.29
CA ILE A 41 20.55 6.39 13.15
C ILE A 41 20.27 7.53 12.19
N ASP A 42 21.31 8.08 11.57
CA ASP A 42 21.12 8.99 10.45
C ASP A 42 20.34 8.25 9.35
N ARG A 43 19.18 8.79 8.97
CA ARG A 43 18.30 8.17 7.96
C ARG A 43 18.60 8.66 6.56
N PHE A 44 19.33 9.76 6.46
CA PHE A 44 19.66 10.44 5.20
C PHE A 44 21.11 10.22 4.80
N ASP A 45 21.87 9.42 5.55
CA ASP A 45 23.17 8.94 5.10
C ASP A 45 23.00 7.98 3.91
N ARG A 46 23.70 8.28 2.81
CA ARG A 46 23.74 7.44 1.59
C ARG A 46 22.35 7.06 1.04
N PRO A 47 21.52 8.05 0.67
CA PRO A 47 20.14 7.82 0.26
C PRO A 47 20.04 6.86 -0.94
N TRP A 48 21.00 6.95 -1.86
CA TRP A 48 21.04 6.09 -3.06
C TRP A 48 21.29 4.61 -2.73
N GLU A 49 22.23 4.31 -1.84
CA GLU A 49 22.49 2.93 -1.40
C GLU A 49 21.28 2.33 -0.70
N ARG A 50 20.60 3.12 0.12
CA ARG A 50 19.38 2.71 0.83
C ARG A 50 18.23 2.48 -0.13
N LEU A 51 18.02 3.37 -1.11
CA LEU A 51 17.00 3.19 -2.15
C LEU A 51 17.24 1.90 -2.93
N LYS A 52 18.49 1.64 -3.36
CA LYS A 52 18.86 0.38 -4.03
C LYS A 52 18.54 -0.83 -3.15
N LYS A 53 18.83 -0.77 -1.85
CA LYS A 53 18.49 -1.84 -0.91
C LYS A 53 16.97 -2.05 -0.82
N VAL A 54 16.17 -0.99 -0.78
CA VAL A 54 14.71 -1.10 -0.81
C VAL A 54 14.24 -1.77 -2.11
N LEU A 55 14.71 -1.31 -3.27
CA LEU A 55 14.32 -1.91 -4.54
C LEU A 55 14.71 -3.39 -4.64
N VAL A 56 15.92 -3.76 -4.20
CA VAL A 56 16.42 -5.13 -4.32
C VAL A 56 15.83 -6.08 -3.28
N TYR A 57 15.76 -5.67 -2.02
CA TYR A 57 15.38 -6.56 -0.92
C TYR A 57 13.91 -6.47 -0.54
N TYR A 58 13.29 -5.30 -0.65
CA TYR A 58 11.87 -5.14 -0.35
C TYR A 58 11.01 -5.46 -1.57
N LEU A 59 11.21 -4.79 -2.71
CA LEU A 59 10.45 -5.10 -3.93
C LEU A 59 10.91 -6.40 -4.58
N GLY A 60 12.22 -6.54 -4.80
CA GLY A 60 12.79 -7.74 -5.43
C GLY A 60 12.79 -8.99 -4.55
N GLN A 61 12.45 -8.87 -3.26
CA GLN A 61 12.42 -9.96 -2.28
C GLN A 61 13.66 -10.87 -2.26
N ARG A 62 14.82 -10.34 -2.66
CA ARG A 62 16.04 -11.13 -2.90
C ARG A 62 16.52 -11.94 -1.69
N ARG A 63 16.14 -11.53 -0.47
CA ARG A 63 16.50 -12.24 0.77
C ARG A 63 15.67 -13.51 0.99
N ILE A 64 14.43 -13.52 0.53
CA ILE A 64 13.47 -14.61 0.79
C ILE A 64 13.52 -15.63 -0.37
N LEU A 65 13.89 -15.19 -1.57
CA LEU A 65 14.19 -16.03 -2.73
C LEU A 65 15.56 -16.73 -2.63
N ASP A 66 15.91 -17.21 -1.43
CA ASP A 66 17.13 -18.00 -1.21
C ASP A 66 16.94 -19.39 -1.85
N PRO A 67 17.93 -19.89 -2.63
CA PRO A 67 17.95 -21.24 -3.19
C PRO A 67 17.54 -22.34 -2.23
N LYS A 68 17.88 -22.22 -0.95
CA LYS A 68 17.57 -23.21 0.10
C LYS A 68 16.08 -23.35 0.41
N HIS A 69 15.27 -22.32 0.14
CA HIS A 69 13.85 -22.27 0.47
C HIS A 69 13.00 -21.67 -0.66
N LEU A 70 13.40 -21.88 -1.93
CA LEU A 70 12.80 -21.23 -3.09
C LEU A 70 11.28 -21.40 -3.18
N GLY A 71 10.73 -22.58 -2.85
CA GLY A 71 9.28 -22.81 -2.90
C GLY A 71 8.51 -21.84 -2.00
N ALA A 72 8.91 -21.74 -0.73
CA ALA A 72 8.29 -20.80 0.21
C ALA A 72 8.56 -19.34 -0.18
N GLY A 73 9.74 -19.04 -0.70
CA GLY A 73 10.09 -17.68 -1.13
C GLY A 73 9.29 -17.20 -2.33
N ILE A 74 9.07 -18.05 -3.33
CA ILE A 74 8.23 -17.72 -4.49
C ILE A 74 6.79 -17.49 -4.05
N MET A 75 6.23 -18.36 -3.20
CA MET A 75 4.88 -18.15 -2.66
C MET A 75 4.76 -16.81 -1.93
N HIS A 76 5.75 -16.47 -1.09
CA HIS A 76 5.76 -15.19 -0.38
C HIS A 76 5.83 -13.99 -1.34
N ALA A 77 6.63 -14.10 -2.41
CA ALA A 77 6.72 -13.06 -3.43
C ALA A 77 5.39 -12.86 -4.17
N LEU A 78 4.76 -13.95 -4.60
CA LEU A 78 3.45 -13.88 -5.28
C LEU A 78 2.39 -13.24 -4.39
N ILE A 79 2.31 -13.66 -3.13
CA ILE A 79 1.37 -13.10 -2.15
C ILE A 79 1.64 -11.60 -1.95
N PHE A 80 2.90 -11.21 -1.77
CA PHE A 80 3.26 -9.80 -1.60
C PHE A 80 2.87 -8.94 -2.80
N TRP A 81 3.20 -9.37 -4.03
CA TRP A 81 2.85 -8.64 -5.24
C TRP A 81 1.34 -8.59 -5.46
N GLY A 82 0.62 -9.68 -5.15
CA GLY A 82 -0.84 -9.71 -5.15
C GLY A 82 -1.44 -8.71 -4.16
N PHE A 83 -0.95 -8.68 -2.91
CA PHE A 83 -1.39 -7.71 -1.91
C PHE A 83 -1.06 -6.27 -2.32
N LEU A 84 0.07 -6.03 -2.97
CA LEU A 84 0.42 -4.70 -3.46
C LEU A 84 -0.57 -4.24 -4.53
N ALA A 85 -0.91 -5.10 -5.49
CA ALA A 85 -1.91 -4.80 -6.51
C ALA A 85 -3.31 -4.54 -5.91
N VAL A 86 -3.76 -5.40 -4.99
CA VAL A 86 -5.05 -5.23 -4.28
C VAL A 86 -5.05 -3.95 -3.45
N SER A 87 -3.94 -3.59 -2.82
CA SER A 87 -3.82 -2.36 -2.03
C SER A 87 -3.94 -1.11 -2.91
N ILE A 88 -3.29 -1.11 -4.08
CA ILE A 88 -3.41 -0.03 -5.05
C ILE A 88 -4.87 0.10 -5.51
N ASN A 89 -5.54 -1.02 -5.85
CA ASN A 89 -6.96 -1.01 -6.20
C ASN A 89 -7.86 -0.51 -5.07
N SER A 90 -7.56 -0.88 -3.83
CA SER A 90 -8.32 -0.43 -2.66
C SER A 90 -8.24 1.09 -2.49
N LEU A 91 -7.05 1.68 -2.67
CA LEU A 91 -6.87 3.14 -2.65
C LEU A 91 -7.65 3.83 -3.77
N HIS A 92 -7.66 3.24 -4.97
CA HIS A 92 -8.45 3.75 -6.09
C HIS A 92 -9.95 3.70 -5.80
N LEU A 93 -10.45 2.60 -5.22
CA LEU A 93 -11.86 2.47 -4.83
C LEU A 93 -12.27 3.47 -3.74
N ILE A 94 -11.39 3.74 -2.77
CA ILE A 94 -11.62 4.79 -1.76
C ILE A 94 -11.80 6.15 -2.43
N GLY A 95 -10.98 6.49 -3.43
CA GLY A 95 -11.15 7.75 -4.17
C GLY A 95 -12.43 7.78 -5.02
N ARG A 96 -12.76 6.66 -5.69
CA ARG A 96 -14.00 6.50 -6.47
C ARG A 96 -15.27 6.61 -5.63
N ALA A 97 -15.18 6.35 -4.33
CA ALA A 97 -16.31 6.53 -3.42
C ALA A 97 -16.78 8.00 -3.36
N TYR A 98 -15.90 8.97 -3.62
CA TYR A 98 -16.21 10.40 -3.59
C TYR A 98 -16.34 11.02 -4.99
N ILE A 99 -15.45 10.62 -5.91
CA ILE A 99 -15.38 11.17 -7.28
C ILE A 99 -15.50 10.00 -8.28
N PRO A 100 -16.60 9.87 -9.02
CA PRO A 100 -16.87 8.69 -9.86
C PRO A 100 -15.79 8.34 -10.90
N HIS A 101 -15.07 9.34 -11.41
CA HIS A 101 -14.00 9.18 -12.41
C HIS A 101 -12.59 9.35 -11.82
N PHE A 102 -12.46 9.25 -10.50
CA PHE A 102 -11.15 9.29 -9.86
C PHE A 102 -10.31 8.11 -10.31
N HIS A 103 -9.05 8.39 -10.64
CA HIS A 103 -8.03 7.40 -10.94
C HIS A 103 -6.72 7.85 -10.30
N LEU A 104 -5.92 6.89 -9.86
CA LEU A 104 -4.56 7.20 -9.40
C LEU A 104 -3.69 7.59 -10.61
N PRO A 105 -2.71 8.49 -10.43
CA PRO A 105 -1.75 8.80 -11.49
C PRO A 105 -1.07 7.50 -11.96
N LEU A 106 -0.92 7.33 -13.28
CA LEU A 106 -0.44 6.10 -13.97
C LEU A 106 -1.43 4.92 -14.05
N PHE A 107 -2.62 5.01 -13.43
CA PHE A 107 -3.61 3.93 -13.44
C PHE A 107 -4.96 4.37 -14.05
N GLY A 108 -4.96 5.42 -14.88
CA GLY A 108 -6.12 5.89 -15.63
C GLY A 108 -6.33 5.13 -16.96
N PRO A 109 -7.50 5.28 -17.61
CA PRO A 109 -7.84 4.55 -18.85
C PRO A 109 -6.83 4.75 -19.98
N GLU A 110 -6.24 5.94 -20.03
CA GLU A 110 -5.26 6.36 -21.04
C GLU A 110 -3.83 5.86 -20.73
N SER A 111 -3.61 5.11 -19.64
CA SER A 111 -2.30 4.69 -19.18
C SER A 111 -2.04 3.20 -19.41
N LEU A 112 -0.78 2.84 -19.70
CA LEU A 112 -0.35 1.47 -19.97
C LEU A 112 -0.66 0.49 -18.82
N LEU A 113 -0.71 0.97 -17.58
CA LEU A 113 -1.05 0.16 -16.40
C LEU A 113 -2.55 0.21 -16.05
N GLY A 114 -3.35 1.02 -16.75
CA GLY A 114 -4.79 1.16 -16.53
C GLY A 114 -5.64 0.11 -17.22
N ALA A 115 -5.23 -0.36 -18.41
CA ALA A 115 -5.99 -1.33 -19.20
C ALA A 115 -6.31 -2.68 -18.50
N PRO A 116 -5.41 -3.27 -17.68
CA PRO A 116 -5.73 -4.46 -16.89
C PRO A 116 -6.34 -4.14 -15.51
N TYR A 117 -6.52 -2.87 -15.17
CA TYR A 117 -6.76 -2.39 -13.80
C TYR A 117 -8.09 -1.65 -13.60
N ILE A 118 -8.72 -1.17 -14.69
CA ILE A 118 -10.02 -0.49 -14.70
C ILE A 118 -11.08 -1.44 -15.25
#